data_AF-A0A382RS18-F1
#
_entry.id   AF-A0A382RS18-F1
#
_cell.length_a   1.000
_cell.length_b   1.000
_cell.length_c   1.000
_cell.angle_alpha   90.00
_cell.angle_beta   90.00
_cell.angle_gamma   90.00
#
_symmetry.space_group_name_H-M   'P 1'
#
loop_
_entity.id
_entity.type
_entity.pdbx_description
1 polymer ?
#
loop_
_entity_poly.entity_id
_entity_poly.type
_entity_poly.pdbx_seq_one_letter_code
_entity_poly.pdbx_strand_id
1 'polypeptide(L)' 'MSTGNIVEIIGAVVDVEFPRESVPKIYEALTVSDTDLTLEVQQQLGDGVVRTIAMGSSDGLKRGIEVN' A
#
# COMPACT_ATOMS: atom_id res chain seq x y z
N MET A 1 0.92 -6.48 12.93
CA MET A 1 1.25 -5.62 11.78
C MET A 1 0.42 -4.37 11.94
N SER A 2 1.01 -3.23 11.62
CA SER A 2 0.31 -1.95 11.73
C SER A 2 -0.46 -1.75 10.44
N THR A 3 -1.68 -1.28 10.57
CA THR A 3 -2.59 -1.12 9.45
C THR A 3 -2.34 0.20 8.72
N GLY A 4 -2.28 0.16 7.39
CA GLY A 4 -2.19 1.31 6.52
C GLY A 4 -3.46 1.55 5.71
N ASN A 5 -3.53 2.68 5.01
CA ASN A 5 -4.67 3.06 4.16
C ASN A 5 -4.21 3.52 2.79
N ILE A 6 -4.91 3.11 1.73
CA ILE A 6 -4.62 3.59 0.37
C ILE A 6 -4.96 5.09 0.25
N VAL A 7 -3.98 5.90 -0.15
CA VAL A 7 -4.13 7.36 -0.31
C VAL A 7 -4.11 7.81 -1.77
N GLU A 8 -3.45 7.06 -2.66
CA GLU A 8 -3.39 7.36 -4.09
C GLU A 8 -3.33 6.08 -4.94
N ILE A 9 -3.94 6.12 -6.13
CA ILE A 9 -3.97 5.00 -7.10
C ILE A 9 -3.70 5.57 -8.50
N ILE A 10 -2.59 5.19 -9.12
CA ILE A 10 -2.21 5.54 -10.49
C ILE A 10 -1.83 4.26 -11.24
N GLY A 11 -2.81 3.64 -11.89
CA GLY A 11 -2.61 2.34 -12.54
C GLY A 11 -2.15 1.29 -11.52
N ALA A 12 -1.02 0.64 -11.78
CA ALA A 12 -0.43 -0.34 -10.85
C ALA A 12 0.34 0.30 -9.68
N VAL A 13 0.58 1.61 -9.70
CA VAL A 13 1.24 2.33 -8.61
C VAL A 13 0.21 2.73 -7.57
N VAL A 14 0.40 2.30 -6.33
CA VAL A 14 -0.51 2.57 -5.22
C VAL A 14 0.30 3.12 -4.05
N ASP A 15 -0.07 4.30 -3.56
CA ASP A 15 0.55 4.87 -2.36
C ASP A 15 -0.31 4.55 -1.13
N VAL A 16 0.33 4.09 -0.07
CA VAL A 16 -0.30 3.65 1.17
C VAL A 16 0.31 4.41 2.34
N GLU A 17 -0.53 5.00 3.19
CA GLU A 17 -0.11 5.68 4.41
C GLU A 17 -0.17 4.73 5.61
N PHE A 18 0.93 4.63 6.35
CA PHE A 18 1.04 3.91 7.61
C PHE A 18 1.37 4.88 8.76
N PRO A 19 1.12 4.50 10.01
CA PRO A 19 1.66 5.21 11.16
C PRO A 19 3.19 5.35 11.04
N ARG A 20 3.73 6.53 11.37
CA ARG A 20 5.17 6.86 11.18
C ARG A 20 6.13 5.90 11.89
N GLU A 21 5.70 5.34 13.01
CA GLU A 21 6.44 4.34 13.81
C GLU A 21 6.40 2.93 13.19
N SER A 22 5.67 2.75 12.09
CA SER A 22 5.35 1.44 11.52
C SER A 22 5.35 1.44 10.00
N VAL A 23 6.20 2.26 9.40
CA VAL A 23 6.39 2.30 7.95
C VAL A 23 7.05 0.98 7.49
N PRO A 24 6.43 0.22 6.58
CA PRO A 24 7.00 -1.01 6.04
C PRO A 24 8.32 -0.76 5.29
N LYS A 25 9.16 -1.80 5.19
CA LYS A 25 10.44 -1.72 4.49
C LYS A 25 10.24 -1.80 2.98
N ILE A 26 11.23 -1.31 2.24
CA ILE A 26 11.30 -1.55 0.79
C ILE A 26 11.40 -3.06 0.54
N TYR A 27 10.68 -3.54 -0.48
CA TYR A 27 10.46 -4.94 -0.84
C TYR A 27 9.64 -5.77 0.15
N GLU A 28 8.97 -5.11 1.09
CA GLU A 28 7.96 -5.76 1.93
C GLU A 28 6.65 -5.93 1.15
N ALA A 29 6.03 -7.09 1.29
CA ALA A 29 4.73 -7.38 0.72
C ALA A 29 3.62 -6.94 1.69
N LEU A 30 2.62 -6.27 1.16
CA LEU A 30 1.43 -5.79 1.86
C LEU A 30 0.19 -6.41 1.24
N THR A 31 -0.81 -6.72 2.05
CA THR A 31 -2.06 -7.33 1.59
C THR A 31 -3.19 -6.32 1.71
N VAL A 32 -3.94 -6.11 0.64
CA VAL A 32 -5.11 -5.23 0.63
C VAL A 32 -6.30 -5.98 1.24
N SER A 33 -6.89 -5.44 2.31
CA SER A 33 -8.00 -6.07 3.04
C SER A 33 -9.20 -6.37 2.14
N ASP A 34 -9.86 -7.50 2.40
CA ASP A 34 -11.01 -8.02 1.64
C ASP A 34 -10.72 -8.28 0.14
N THR A 35 -9.45 -8.43 -0.23
CA THR A 35 -9.02 -8.81 -1.58
C THR A 35 -7.85 -9.79 -1.52
N ASP A 36 -7.59 -10.49 -2.62
CA ASP A 36 -6.38 -11.31 -2.80
C ASP A 36 -5.21 -10.51 -3.44
N LEU A 37 -5.26 -9.17 -3.39
CA LEU A 37 -4.26 -8.33 -4.02
C LEU A 37 -3.08 -8.05 -3.08
N THR A 38 -1.89 -8.41 -3.56
CA THR A 38 -0.62 -8.04 -2.92
C THR A 38 -0.05 -6.76 -3.52
N LEU A 39 0.44 -5.87 -2.67
CA LEU A 39 1.24 -4.70 -3.03
C LEU A 39 2.68 -4.93 -2.56
N GLU A 40 3.68 -4.59 -3.36
CA GLU A 40 5.09 -4.62 -2.94
C GLU A 40 5.63 -3.21 -2.78
N VAL A 41 6.20 -2.89 -1.62
CA VAL A 41 6.79 -1.58 -1.34
C VAL A 41 8.03 -1.35 -2.20
N GLN A 42 8.06 -0.24 -2.94
CA GLN A 42 9.20 0.16 -3.77
C GLN A 42 9.97 1.36 -3.21
N GLN A 43 9.28 2.25 -2.51
CA GLN A 43 9.87 3.48 -2.00
C GLN A 43 9.14 3.97 -0.75
N GLN A 44 9.87 4.58 0.17
CA GLN A 44 9.30 5.39 1.26
C GLN A 44 9.31 6.86 0.82
N LEU A 45 8.14 7.49 0.73
CA LEU A 45 7.99 8.87 0.25
C LEU A 45 8.14 9.92 1.38
N GLY A 46 7.99 9.49 2.63
CA GLY A 46 7.99 10.35 3.81
C GLY A 46 6.60 10.45 4.45
N ASP A 47 6.55 11.05 5.64
CA ASP A 47 5.32 11.27 6.43
C ASP A 47 4.46 10.03 6.73
N GLY A 48 5.00 8.82 6.55
CA GLY A 48 4.27 7.56 6.73
C GLY A 48 3.82 6.92 5.41
N VAL A 49 4.01 7.60 4.28
CA VAL A 49 3.59 7.13 2.97
C VAL A 49 4.66 6.27 2.31
N VAL A 50 4.24 5.11 1.81
CA VAL A 50 5.03 4.22 0.98
C VAL A 50 4.42 4.11 -0.41
N ARG A 51 5.26 4.10 -1.44
CA ARG A 51 4.87 3.78 -2.81
C ARG A 51 5.03 2.31 -3.05
N THR A 52 3.97 1.70 -3.58
CA THR A 52 3.90 0.28 -3.83
C THR A 52 3.55 -0.01 -5.29
N ILE A 53 3.81 -1.23 -5.74
CA ILE A 53 3.32 -1.75 -7.02
C ILE A 53 2.37 -2.92 -6.74
N ALA A 54 1.21 -2.90 -7.39
CA ALA A 54 0.25 -3.99 -7.34
C ALA A 54 0.78 -5.22 -8.11
N MET A 55 0.80 -6.38 -7.44
CA MET A 55 1.18 -7.68 -8.03
C MET A 55 -0.02 -8.36 -8.72
N GLY A 56 -0.90 -7.56 -9.30
CA GLY A 56 -2.18 -7.97 -9.88
C GLY A 56 -2.94 -6.78 -10.46
N SER A 57 -4.21 -6.98 -10.83
CA SER A 57 -5.05 -5.86 -11.29
C SER A 57 -5.38 -4.93 -10.12
N SER A 58 -5.26 -3.62 -10.36
CA SER A 58 -5.73 -2.56 -9.45
C SER A 58 -7.15 -2.08 -9.75
N ASP A 59 -7.85 -2.75 -10.68
CA ASP A 59 -9.22 -2.41 -11.04
C ASP A 59 -10.15 -2.54 -9.83
N GLY A 60 -10.95 -1.51 -9.59
CA GLY A 60 -11.91 -1.50 -8.48
C GLY A 60 -11.31 -1.15 -7.12
N LEU A 61 -9.99 -0.96 -7.00
CA LEU A 61 -9.40 -0.38 -5.81
C LEU A 61 -9.95 1.02 -5.52
N LYS A 62 -10.04 1.34 -4.24
CA LYS A 62 -10.51 2.63 -3.75
C LYS A 62 -9.56 3.14 -2.67
N ARG A 63 -9.50 4.45 -2.54
CA ARG A 63 -8.83 5.11 -1.42
C ARG A 63 -9.54 4.79 -0.11
N GLY A 64 -8.78 4.74 0.97
CA GLY A 64 -9.26 4.40 2.31
C GLY A 64 -9.49 2.90 2.54
N ILE A 65 -9.18 2.04 1.57
CA ILE A 65 -9.12 0.59 1.83
C ILE A 65 -7.90 0.32 2.71
N GLU A 66 -8.13 -0.58 3.66
CA GLU A 66 -7.15 -1.03 4.63
C GLU A 66 -6.08 -1.92 3.99
N VAL A 67 -4.83 -1.80 4.45
CA VAL A 67 -3.68 -2.58 3.98
C VAL A 67 -2.86 -3.07 5.18
N ASN A 68 -2.44 -4.34 5.17
CA ASN A 68 -1.73 -4.99 6.27
C ASN A 68 -0.39 -5.62 5.86
#